data_AF-A0A4V1T1A3-F1
#
_entry.id   AF-A0A4V1T1A3-F1
#
_cell.length_a   1.000
_cell.length_b   1.000
_cell.length_c   1.000
_cell.angle_alpha   90.00
_cell.angle_beta   90.00
_cell.angle_gamma   90.00
#
_symmetry.space_group_name_H-M   'P 1'
#
loop_
_entity.id
_entity.type
_entity.pdbx_description
1 polymer ?
#
loop_
_entity_poly.entity_id
_entity_poly.type
_entity_poly.pdbx_seq_one_letter_code
_entity_poly.pdbx_strand_id
1 'polypeptide(L)'
;MKKALIFLLFAAAATSAQAQRFLTDMMDTTTTIGKGLYPLYGKHDRLRFGGYMQPQFQWAEEKGTKTFDGGDFAPNSDNRFMLRRGRIRIDYAHYNEENQPLALFAFQFDGTERGVAIRDFWGRFYENKLQMFSLTAG
;
A
#
# COMPACT_ATOMS: atom_id res chain seq x y z
N MET A 1 28.08 -13.44 -33.38
CA MET A 1 28.70 -13.57 -32.04
C MET A 1 28.43 -12.37 -31.13
N LYS A 2 28.64 -11.11 -31.55
CA LYS A 2 28.41 -9.91 -30.70
C LYS A 2 26.97 -9.77 -30.16
N LYS A 3 25.95 -10.14 -30.94
CA LYS A 3 24.52 -10.07 -30.52
C LYS A 3 24.14 -11.08 -29.43
N ALA A 4 24.77 -12.27 -29.43
CA ALA A 4 24.55 -13.29 -28.40
C ALA A 4 25.19 -12.89 -27.06
N LEU A 5 26.33 -12.18 -27.11
CA LEU A 5 27.02 -11.68 -25.93
C LEU A 5 26.22 -10.60 -25.20
N ILE A 6 25.54 -9.72 -25.95
CA ILE A 6 24.67 -8.68 -25.39
C ILE A 6 23.44 -9.29 -24.70
N PHE A 7 22.88 -10.36 -25.26
CA PHE A 7 21.73 -11.06 -24.68
C PHE A 7 22.10 -11.79 -23.38
N LEU A 8 23.29 -12.39 -23.33
CA LEU A 8 23.84 -13.02 -22.11
C LEU A 8 24.16 -11.99 -21.00
N LEU A 9 24.62 -10.79 -21.37
CA LEU A 9 24.84 -9.68 -20.44
C LEU A 9 23.54 -9.14 -19.82
N PHE A 10 22.45 -9.10 -20.58
CA PHE A 10 21.13 -8.71 -20.06
C PHE A 10 20.51 -9.77 -19.14
N ALA A 11 20.72 -11.06 -19.44
CA ALA A 11 20.23 -12.17 -18.60
C ALA A 11 20.97 -12.27 -17.25
N ALA A 12 22.25 -11.89 -17.20
CA ALA A 12 23.05 -11.89 -15.97
C ALA A 12 22.70 -10.72 -15.01
N ALA A 13 22.05 -9.66 -15.49
CA ALA A 13 21.61 -8.53 -14.66
C ALA A 13 20.24 -8.75 -13.98
N ALA A 14 19.60 -9.90 -14.19
CA ALA A 14 18.27 -10.23 -13.67
C ALA A 14 18.28 -10.84 -12.25
N THR A 15 19.33 -10.63 -11.46
CA THR A 15 19.36 -11.05 -10.05
C THR A 15 18.43 -10.15 -9.23
N SER A 16 17.27 -10.70 -8.89
CA SER A 16 16.34 -10.30 -7.82
C SER A 16 16.59 -8.91 -7.21
N ALA A 17 16.02 -7.88 -7.82
CA ALA A 17 15.82 -6.58 -7.19
C ALA A 17 14.79 -6.73 -6.05
N GLN A 18 15.22 -7.23 -4.90
CA GLN A 18 14.47 -7.22 -3.64
C GLN A 18 14.57 -5.82 -3.03
N ALA A 19 13.99 -4.82 -3.70
CA ALA A 19 13.97 -3.43 -3.22
C ALA A 19 12.79 -3.13 -2.29
N GLN A 20 11.84 -4.06 -2.14
CA GLN A 20 10.75 -3.94 -1.17
C GLN A 20 11.17 -4.54 0.17
N ARG A 21 11.88 -3.74 0.97
CA ARG A 21 11.93 -3.95 2.42
C ARG A 21 10.63 -3.40 3.00
N PHE A 22 9.86 -4.25 3.69
CA PHE A 22 8.76 -3.77 4.50
C PHE A 22 9.33 -2.99 5.69
N LEU A 23 8.69 -1.89 6.09
CA LEU A 23 9.10 -1.08 7.25
C LEU A 23 9.23 -1.91 8.55
N THR A 24 8.57 -3.07 8.60
CA THR A 24 8.64 -4.04 9.71
C THR A 24 10.01 -4.71 9.86
N ASP A 25 10.81 -4.83 8.79
CA ASP A 25 12.14 -5.46 8.86
C ASP A 25 13.20 -4.55 9.53
N MET A 26 12.87 -3.28 9.79
CA MET A 26 13.73 -2.33 10.50
C MET A 26 13.17 -1.89 11.87
N MET A 27 12.14 -2.56 12.39
CA MET A 27 11.62 -2.25 13.72
C MET A 27 12.49 -2.89 14.80
N ASP A 28 13.42 -2.11 15.32
CA ASP A 28 14.22 -2.46 16.50
C ASP A 28 13.33 -2.42 17.76
N THR A 29 12.94 -3.60 18.25
CA THR A 29 12.11 -3.81 19.45
C THR A 29 12.81 -3.41 20.75
N THR A 30 14.09 -3.05 20.70
CA THR A 30 14.86 -2.61 21.88
C THR A 30 14.75 -1.10 22.13
N THR A 31 14.41 -0.31 21.11
CA THR A 31 14.24 1.15 21.21
C THR A 31 12.91 1.53 21.86
N THR A 32 12.85 2.70 22.51
CA THR A 32 11.64 3.23 23.17
C THR A 32 10.44 3.34 22.21
N ILE A 33 10.71 3.57 20.92
CA ILE A 33 9.71 3.58 19.84
C ILE A 33 9.23 2.15 19.53
N GLY A 34 10.14 1.17 19.39
CA GLY A 34 9.78 -0.24 19.20
C GLY A 34 8.97 -0.82 20.36
N LYS A 35 9.30 -0.46 21.61
CA LYS A 35 8.54 -0.83 22.81
C LYS A 35 7.19 -0.10 22.94
N GLY A 36 7.02 1.07 22.32
CA GLY A 36 5.74 1.78 22.26
C GLY A 36 4.79 1.23 21.18
N LEU A 37 5.35 0.65 20.11
CA LEU A 37 4.61 -0.06 19.07
C LEU A 37 4.26 -1.51 19.49
N TYR A 38 5.06 -2.16 20.32
CA TYR A 38 4.83 -3.55 20.77
C TYR A 38 3.47 -3.79 21.45
N PRO A 39 2.93 -2.89 22.31
CA PRO A 39 1.59 -3.00 22.87
C PRO A 39 0.46 -2.90 21.84
N LEU A 40 0.69 -2.24 20.69
CA LEU A 40 -0.30 -2.18 19.60
C LEU A 40 -0.48 -3.56 18.94
N TYR A 41 0.55 -4.42 18.98
CA TYR A 41 0.50 -5.79 18.46
C TYR A 41 0.04 -6.83 19.51
N GLY A 42 -0.22 -6.42 20.75
CA GLY A 42 -0.48 -7.35 21.86
C GLY A 42 -1.95 -7.78 21.97
N LYS A 43 -2.27 -9.03 21.58
CA LYS A 43 -3.48 -9.86 21.88
C LYS A 43 -4.89 -9.24 21.68
N HIS A 44 -4.98 -7.94 21.42
CA HIS A 44 -6.17 -7.13 21.15
C HIS A 44 -5.88 -6.20 19.96
N ASP A 45 -5.09 -6.68 19.00
CA ASP A 45 -4.76 -5.97 17.75
C ASP A 45 -6.01 -5.92 16.86
N ARG A 46 -6.97 -5.12 17.32
CA ARG A 46 -8.26 -4.88 16.68
C ARG A 46 -8.14 -3.80 15.63
N LEU A 47 -7.02 -3.07 15.54
CA LEU A 47 -6.83 -1.94 14.64
C LEU A 47 -5.48 -2.04 13.97
N ARG A 48 -5.49 -2.33 12.66
CA ARG A 48 -4.29 -2.42 11.83
C ARG A 48 -4.23 -1.21 10.92
N PHE A 49 -3.12 -0.50 10.99
CA PHE A 49 -2.80 0.59 10.09
C PHE A 49 -1.81 0.08 9.06
N GLY A 50 -2.13 0.28 7.79
CA GLY A 50 -1.28 -0.08 6.66
C GLY A 50 -1.33 1.00 5.61
N GLY A 51 -0.42 0.96 4.66
CA GLY A 51 -0.41 1.93 3.59
C GLY A 51 0.86 1.85 2.77
N TYR A 52 0.84 2.56 1.65
CA TYR A 52 2.01 2.74 0.80
C TYR A 52 1.92 4.05 0.04
N MET A 53 3.08 4.58 -0.31
CA MET A 53 3.22 5.75 -1.16
C MET A 53 4.00 5.39 -2.43
N GLN A 54 3.55 5.91 -3.57
CA GLN A 54 4.15 5.71 -4.89
C GLN A 54 4.52 7.06 -5.49
N PRO A 55 5.70 7.62 -5.15
CA PRO A 55 6.22 8.78 -5.84
C PRO A 55 6.55 8.39 -7.29
N GLN A 56 6.30 9.30 -8.22
CA GLN A 56 6.54 9.09 -9.64
C GLN A 56 7.19 10.35 -10.23
N PHE A 57 8.27 10.14 -10.97
CA PHE A 57 8.83 11.15 -11.86
C PHE A 57 8.41 10.83 -13.29
N GLN A 58 7.98 11.84 -14.04
CA GLN A 58 7.57 11.72 -15.43
C GLN A 58 8.31 12.77 -16.26
N TRP A 59 8.70 12.38 -17.47
CA TRP A 59 9.25 13.28 -18.49
C TRP A 59 8.47 13.05 -19.79
N ALA A 60 8.19 14.14 -20.50
CA ALA A 60 7.48 14.18 -21.76
C ALA A 60 8.35 14.86 -22.81
N GLU A 61 8.07 14.58 -24.09
CA GLU A 61 8.84 15.13 -25.21
C GLU A 61 8.58 16.62 -25.43
N GLU A 62 7.37 17.11 -25.10
CA GLU A 62 6.97 18.50 -25.26
C GLU A 62 6.54 19.12 -23.93
N LYS A 63 6.70 20.45 -23.82
CA LYS A 63 6.22 21.21 -22.67
C LYS A 63 4.69 21.28 -22.68
N GLY A 64 4.07 21.14 -21.52
CA GLY A 64 2.62 21.23 -21.41
C GLY A 64 1.85 20.08 -22.07
N THR A 65 2.50 18.93 -22.32
CA THR A 65 1.84 17.74 -22.86
C THR A 65 0.60 17.37 -22.04
N LYS A 66 -0.51 17.16 -22.75
CA LYS A 66 -1.76 16.67 -22.14
C LYS A 66 -1.64 15.19 -21.82
N THR A 67 -2.08 14.78 -20.63
CA THR A 67 -2.03 13.36 -20.25
C THR A 67 -3.37 12.81 -19.83
N PHE A 68 -3.59 11.54 -20.13
CA PHE A 68 -4.80 10.83 -19.76
C PHE A 68 -4.89 10.54 -18.25
N ASP A 69 -3.74 10.38 -17.58
CA ASP A 69 -3.66 10.01 -16.18
C ASP A 69 -2.59 10.85 -15.45
N GLY A 70 -2.98 11.46 -14.33
CA GLY A 70 -2.12 12.38 -13.55
C GLY A 70 -2.29 13.87 -13.85
N GLY A 71 -3.13 14.27 -14.81
CA GLY A 71 -3.36 15.67 -15.19
C GLY A 71 -2.29 16.22 -16.14
N ASP A 72 -2.46 17.41 -16.70
CA ASP A 72 -1.54 17.92 -17.73
C ASP A 72 -0.20 18.39 -17.14
N PHE A 73 0.87 18.37 -17.95
CA PHE A 73 2.13 19.01 -17.57
C PHE A 73 1.95 20.52 -17.51
N ALA A 74 2.77 21.20 -16.69
CA ALA A 74 2.73 22.66 -16.64
C ALA A 74 3.10 23.24 -18.02
N PRO A 75 2.53 24.40 -18.43
CA PRO A 75 2.68 24.92 -19.80
C PRO A 75 4.12 25.06 -20.31
N ASN A 76 5.08 25.29 -19.39
CA ASN A 76 6.49 25.49 -19.71
C ASN A 76 7.41 24.38 -19.16
N SER A 77 6.86 23.27 -18.66
CA SER A 77 7.61 22.15 -18.10
C SER A 77 7.36 20.88 -18.90
N ASP A 78 8.44 20.15 -19.19
CA ASP A 78 8.45 18.84 -19.84
C ASP A 78 8.72 17.71 -18.83
N ASN A 79 9.05 18.03 -17.58
CA ASN A 79 9.18 17.08 -16.49
C ASN A 79 8.30 17.45 -15.29
N ARG A 80 7.98 16.44 -14.46
CA ARG A 80 7.30 16.62 -13.18
C ARG A 80 7.58 15.48 -12.21
N PHE A 81 7.49 15.81 -10.92
CA PHE A 81 7.40 14.85 -9.84
C PHE A 81 5.98 14.91 -9.26
N MET A 82 5.36 13.76 -9.03
CA MET A 82 4.02 13.66 -8.46
C MET A 82 3.88 12.42 -7.58
N LEU A 83 2.97 12.47 -6.61
CA LEU A 83 2.54 11.28 -5.88
C LEU A 83 1.38 10.59 -6.62
N ARG A 84 1.66 9.45 -7.26
CA ARG A 84 0.63 8.71 -8.03
C ARG A 84 -0.41 8.07 -7.10
N ARG A 85 0.03 7.54 -5.96
CA ARG A 85 -0.83 6.91 -4.94
C ARG A 85 -0.26 7.17 -3.56
N GLY A 86 -1.09 7.62 -2.64
CA GLY A 86 -0.77 7.76 -1.22
C GLY A 86 -1.83 7.05 -0.41
N ARG A 87 -1.78 5.72 -0.42
CA ARG A 87 -2.85 4.92 0.16
C ARG A 87 -2.61 4.66 1.62
N ILE A 88 -3.62 4.95 2.42
CA ILE A 88 -3.67 4.63 3.84
C ILE A 88 -4.89 3.75 4.06
N ARG A 89 -4.67 2.60 4.70
CA ARG A 89 -5.69 1.62 5.03
C ARG A 89 -5.75 1.43 6.54
N ILE A 90 -6.95 1.43 7.05
CA ILE A 90 -7.27 1.14 8.44
C ILE A 90 -8.20 -0.07 8.42
N ASP A 91 -7.75 -1.15 9.03
CA ASP A 91 -8.54 -2.36 9.19
C ASP A 91 -8.90 -2.53 10.67
N TYR A 92 -10.19 -2.66 10.97
CA TYR A 92 -10.65 -3.05 12.29
C TYR A 92 -11.06 -4.53 12.30
N ALA A 93 -10.67 -5.26 13.34
CA ALA A 93 -11.04 -6.65 13.53
C ALA A 93 -11.53 -6.89 14.97
N HIS A 94 -12.77 -7.35 15.11
CA HIS A 94 -13.35 -7.73 16.38
C HIS A 94 -13.39 -9.25 16.51
N TYR A 95 -12.97 -9.75 17.67
CA TYR A 95 -12.97 -11.17 18.01
C TYR A 95 -13.78 -11.40 19.29
N ASN A 96 -14.48 -12.53 19.38
CA ASN A 96 -15.19 -12.95 20.59
C ASN A 96 -14.22 -13.53 21.66
N GLU A 97 -14.76 -13.96 22.80
CA GLU A 97 -13.98 -14.54 23.92
C GLU A 97 -13.25 -15.83 23.53
N GLU A 98 -13.78 -16.55 22.53
CA GLU A 98 -13.19 -17.75 21.94
C GLU A 98 -12.17 -17.43 20.83
N ASN A 99 -11.83 -16.15 20.64
CA ASN A 99 -10.87 -15.64 19.65
C ASN A 99 -11.29 -15.91 18.18
N GLN A 100 -12.59 -16.00 17.91
CA GLN A 100 -13.15 -16.12 16.57
C GLN A 100 -13.52 -14.74 16.02
N PRO A 101 -13.27 -14.45 14.72
CA PRO A 101 -13.59 -13.17 14.12
C PRO A 101 -15.10 -12.97 14.10
N LEU A 102 -15.60 -11.83 14.58
CA LEU A 102 -17.02 -11.48 14.60
C LEU A 102 -17.34 -10.39 13.58
N ALA A 103 -16.50 -9.38 13.49
CA ALA A 103 -16.63 -8.28 12.54
C ALA A 103 -15.26 -7.81 12.04
N LEU A 104 -15.18 -7.50 10.77
CA LEU A 104 -14.04 -6.85 10.13
C LEU A 104 -14.54 -5.59 9.42
N PHE A 105 -13.81 -4.48 9.53
CA PHE A 105 -14.04 -3.31 8.69
C PHE A 105 -12.75 -2.88 8.03
N ALA A 106 -12.81 -2.45 6.79
CA ALA A 106 -11.68 -1.95 6.04
C ALA A 106 -12.03 -0.58 5.45
N PHE A 107 -11.18 0.40 5.75
CA PHE A 107 -11.29 1.76 5.24
C PHE A 107 -9.98 2.11 4.56
N GLN A 108 -10.04 2.47 3.28
CA GLN A 108 -8.86 2.86 2.50
C GLN A 108 -9.08 4.21 1.86
N PHE A 109 -8.16 5.12 2.10
CA PHE A 109 -8.10 6.45 1.49
C PHE A 109 -6.90 6.51 0.55
N ASP A 110 -7.02 7.26 -0.54
CA ASP A 110 -5.93 7.59 -1.45
C ASP A 110 -5.76 9.11 -1.46
N GLY A 111 -4.65 9.56 -0.88
CA GLY A 111 -4.25 10.96 -0.87
C GLY A 111 -3.20 11.21 -1.94
N THR A 112 -3.46 12.17 -2.82
CA THR A 112 -2.50 12.67 -3.81
C THR A 112 -2.52 14.19 -3.81
N GLU A 113 -1.64 14.85 -4.57
CA GLU A 113 -1.66 16.33 -4.70
C GLU A 113 -3.00 16.86 -5.25
N ARG A 114 -3.82 15.99 -5.86
CA ARG A 114 -5.12 16.31 -6.44
C ARG A 114 -6.28 16.20 -5.44
N GLY A 115 -6.02 15.74 -4.22
CA GLY A 115 -7.01 15.56 -3.17
C GLY A 115 -7.02 14.16 -2.56
N VAL A 116 -8.00 13.94 -1.68
CA VAL A 116 -8.20 12.69 -0.96
C VAL A 116 -9.49 12.03 -1.44
N ALA A 117 -9.41 10.76 -1.83
CA ALA A 117 -10.57 9.97 -2.23
C ALA A 117 -10.66 8.67 -1.41
N ILE A 118 -11.88 8.23 -1.13
CA ILE A 118 -12.12 6.90 -0.54
C ILE A 118 -11.98 5.86 -1.66
N ARG A 119 -11.13 4.86 -1.44
CA ARG A 119 -10.89 3.76 -2.39
C ARG A 119 -11.69 2.53 -2.05
N ASP A 120 -11.59 2.09 -0.80
CA ASP A 120 -12.29 0.91 -0.31
C ASP A 120 -12.97 1.27 1.00
N PHE A 121 -14.24 0.91 1.12
CA PHE A 121 -14.99 0.95 2.35
C PHE A 121 -15.87 -0.29 2.37
N TRP A 122 -15.58 -1.23 3.25
CA TRP A 122 -16.41 -2.43 3.39
C TRP A 122 -16.31 -3.00 4.79
N GLY A 123 -17.35 -3.71 5.19
CA GLY A 123 -17.43 -4.47 6.41
C GLY A 123 -17.80 -5.93 6.14
N ARG A 124 -17.34 -6.83 7.01
CA ARG A 124 -17.70 -8.24 6.99
C ARG A 124 -18.08 -8.71 8.39
N PHE A 125 -19.21 -9.37 8.49
CA PHE A 125 -19.70 -10.00 9.72
C PHE A 125 -19.71 -11.52 9.56
N TYR A 126 -19.30 -12.22 10.61
CA TYR A 126 -19.20 -13.67 10.63
C TYR A 126 -20.29 -14.27 11.51
N GLU A 127 -20.93 -15.33 11.01
CA GLU A 127 -21.81 -16.17 11.82
C GLU A 127 -20.93 -17.23 12.51
N ASN A 128 -20.76 -17.11 13.83
CA ASN A 128 -19.81 -17.94 14.57
C ASN A 128 -20.42 -19.18 15.24
N LYS A 129 -21.75 -19.39 15.19
CA LYS A 129 -22.38 -20.58 15.80
C LYS A 129 -22.29 -21.81 14.91
N LEU A 130 -22.52 -21.64 13.61
CA LEU A 130 -22.38 -22.68 12.60
C LEU A 130 -21.06 -22.54 11.83
N GLN A 131 -20.47 -21.33 11.81
CA GLN A 131 -19.22 -21.03 11.08
C GLN A 131 -19.32 -21.25 9.56
N MET A 132 -20.54 -21.27 9.02
CA MET A 132 -20.80 -21.57 7.61
C MET A 132 -20.98 -20.32 6.74
N PHE A 133 -21.28 -19.17 7.34
CA PHE A 133 -21.69 -17.98 6.61
C PHE A 133 -20.94 -16.73 7.07
N SER A 134 -20.69 -15.83 6.12
CA SER A 134 -20.24 -14.47 6.40
C SER A 134 -20.94 -13.51 5.46
N LEU A 135 -21.36 -12.35 5.97
CA LEU A 135 -21.96 -11.28 5.19
C LEU A 135 -20.94 -10.18 4.97
N THR A 136 -20.69 -9.78 3.73
CA THR A 136 -19.83 -8.63 3.39
C THR A 136 -20.67 -7.55 2.72
N ALA A 137 -20.51 -6.29 3.12
CA ALA A 137 -21.22 -5.14 2.56
C ALA A 137 -20.28 -3.93 2.49
N GLY A 138 -20.42 -3.11 1.44
CA GLY A 138 -19.58 -1.96 1.15
C GLY A 138 -19.92 -1.34 -0.19
#